data_AF-A0A8H7DLP3-F1
#
_entry.id   AF-A0A8H7DLP3-F1
#
_cell.length_a   1.000
_cell.length_b   1.000
_cell.length_c   1.000
_cell.angle_alpha   90.00
_cell.angle_beta   90.00
_cell.angle_gamma   90.00
#
_symmetry.space_group_name_H-M   'P 1'
#
loop_
_entity.id
_entity.type
_entity.pdbx_description
1 polymer ?
#
loop_
_entity_poly.entity_id
_entity_poly.type
_entity_poly.pdbx_seq_one_letter_code
_entity_poly.pdbx_strand_id
1 'polypeptide(L)'
;MPHSPRSMNQCSETARARDLSSTILSFHPAQNSWGVGLLGKVGIILLPSNENAASCYLLDLMEQSDLGSAGRPWANAYIAHVRALSPIWRASSFTATEAADWAGFLMAEGLVSARSRTPMVVTSQDQLLLSGPEPPSLETLLSSLENSANDSSLSFLWASMRPYMFHATRLSRQMYDTITGDFARINPLSEVAVRNLIDSLSKLRSILDLLLDRVDMVTTPPGSNAPTILDDSSIDAVARASAYGVCFGFSGLVLPFYRELQYRETIDSTPQSERTRARMQALRAQAHDMAVLGLRELARGIRFLPKIHYSPVHWPTIRAWAEFAAEEADMEGRGPLSPEAARDLETVADEMKLLGYSVDTASTPQTHALIERLEGHINQALVSMFLPITENAWPVDDGIIADGGELILP
;
A
#
# COMPACT_ATOMS: atom_id res chain seq x y z
N MET A 1 -8.50 -36.49 49.89
CA MET A 1 -8.95 -36.85 48.53
C MET A 1 -10.47 -36.72 48.45
N PRO A 2 -11.05 -36.24 47.33
CA PRO A 2 -10.39 -35.90 46.09
C PRO A 2 -10.35 -34.38 45.83
N HIS A 3 -9.13 -33.92 45.52
CA HIS A 3 -8.92 -32.73 44.73
C HIS A 3 -9.31 -33.05 43.29
N SER A 4 -10.08 -32.16 42.66
CA SER A 4 -10.34 -32.21 41.21
C SER A 4 -9.32 -31.33 40.49
N PRO A 5 -8.56 -31.85 39.51
CA PRO A 5 -7.65 -31.08 38.68
C PRO A 5 -8.38 -30.53 37.45
N ARG A 6 -8.43 -29.20 37.31
CA ARG A 6 -8.69 -28.51 36.02
C ARG A 6 -7.45 -27.67 35.73
N SER A 7 -6.39 -28.29 35.19
CA SER A 7 -5.97 -28.19 33.78
C SER A 7 -5.97 -26.75 33.27
N MET A 8 -4.92 -25.95 33.43
CA MET A 8 -3.65 -25.98 32.69
C MET A 8 -3.75 -26.10 31.14
N ASN A 9 -4.94 -26.24 30.55
CA ASN A 9 -5.14 -26.28 29.09
C ASN A 9 -5.72 -24.98 28.50
N GLN A 10 -6.29 -24.08 29.30
CA GLN A 10 -6.87 -22.81 28.82
C GLN A 10 -5.84 -21.69 28.60
N CYS A 11 -4.58 -21.87 29.02
CA CYS A 11 -3.52 -20.88 28.81
C CYS A 11 -2.76 -21.07 27.48
N SER A 12 -3.07 -22.12 26.70
CA SER A 12 -2.36 -22.45 25.45
C SER A 12 -3.07 -21.98 24.17
N GLU A 13 -4.35 -21.63 24.22
CA GLU A 13 -5.13 -21.24 23.03
C GLU A 13 -5.12 -19.74 22.76
N THR A 14 -5.01 -18.91 23.80
CA THR A 14 -4.81 -17.45 23.68
C THR A 14 -3.45 -17.08 23.08
N ALA A 15 -2.46 -17.98 23.18
CA ALA A 15 -1.17 -17.83 22.50
C ALA A 15 -1.27 -18.01 20.98
N ARG A 16 -2.26 -18.78 20.47
CA ARG A 16 -2.34 -19.19 19.06
C ARG A 16 -2.96 -18.17 18.10
N ALA A 17 -3.76 -17.23 18.61
CA ALA A 17 -4.27 -16.11 17.80
C ALA A 17 -3.18 -15.06 17.56
N ARG A 18 -2.37 -14.76 18.60
CA ARG A 18 -1.10 -14.03 18.43
C ARG A 18 -0.15 -14.76 17.48
N ASP A 19 -0.10 -16.09 17.56
CA ASP A 19 0.79 -16.91 16.75
C ASP A 19 0.50 -16.80 15.25
N LEU A 20 -0.73 -16.56 14.78
CA LEU A 20 -0.96 -16.32 13.35
C LEU A 20 -0.37 -14.98 12.86
N SER A 21 -0.51 -13.93 13.67
CA SER A 21 0.05 -12.60 13.36
C SER A 21 1.57 -12.58 13.54
N SER A 22 2.12 -13.31 14.53
CA SER A 22 3.57 -13.39 14.81
C SER A 22 4.32 -14.48 14.05
N THR A 23 3.69 -15.60 13.68
CA THR A 23 4.28 -16.69 12.86
C THR A 23 4.48 -16.23 11.42
N ILE A 24 3.65 -15.32 10.91
CA ILE A 24 3.90 -14.64 9.63
C ILE A 24 5.23 -13.86 9.67
N LEU A 25 5.74 -13.50 10.87
CA LEU A 25 6.96 -12.70 11.07
C LEU A 25 8.16 -13.48 11.64
N SER A 26 8.02 -14.76 11.98
CA SER A 26 9.12 -15.55 12.55
C SER A 26 9.03 -17.03 12.19
N PHE A 27 9.61 -17.42 11.05
CA PHE A 27 9.65 -18.81 10.61
C PHE A 27 11.01 -19.46 10.90
N HIS A 28 11.02 -20.52 11.71
CA HIS A 28 12.15 -21.43 11.89
C HIS A 28 11.69 -22.86 11.52
N PRO A 29 12.32 -23.57 10.57
CA PRO A 29 11.79 -24.84 10.09
C PRO A 29 12.21 -25.97 11.04
N ALA A 30 11.24 -26.58 11.73
CA ALA A 30 11.42 -27.89 12.36
C ALA A 30 10.93 -28.99 11.41
N GLN A 31 11.83 -29.94 11.15
CA GLN A 31 11.64 -31.12 10.30
C GLN A 31 10.48 -31.98 10.78
N ASN A 32 9.61 -32.44 9.87
CA ASN A 32 9.10 -33.81 9.89
C ASN A 32 8.53 -34.28 8.53
N SER A 33 9.07 -35.43 8.11
CA SER A 33 8.71 -36.41 7.08
C SER A 33 7.65 -36.09 6.00
N TRP A 34 8.13 -36.08 4.76
CA TRP A 34 7.37 -36.03 3.51
C TRP A 34 6.72 -37.38 3.19
N GLY A 35 5.40 -37.37 3.00
CA GLY A 35 4.66 -38.54 2.54
C GLY A 35 3.23 -38.23 2.09
N VAL A 36 2.96 -37.12 1.40
CA VAL A 36 1.57 -36.73 1.11
C VAL A 36 1.39 -35.85 -0.16
N GLY A 37 1.84 -36.31 -1.33
CA GLY A 37 1.79 -35.49 -2.57
C GLY A 37 0.38 -35.12 -3.09
N LEU A 38 -0.65 -35.93 -2.81
CA LEU A 38 -2.05 -35.67 -3.21
C LEU A 38 -2.97 -35.38 -2.01
N LEU A 39 -2.83 -36.17 -0.93
CA LEU A 39 -3.54 -35.95 0.33
C LEU A 39 -3.09 -34.66 1.06
N GLY A 40 -1.92 -34.10 0.74
CA GLY A 40 -1.41 -32.87 1.35
C GLY A 40 -2.03 -31.65 0.72
N LYS A 41 -2.14 -31.63 -0.62
CA LYS A 41 -2.89 -30.58 -1.35
C LYS A 41 -4.37 -30.59 -0.99
N VAL A 42 -4.96 -31.78 -0.83
CA VAL A 42 -6.36 -31.95 -0.42
C VAL A 42 -6.56 -31.65 1.07
N GLY A 43 -5.62 -32.07 1.92
CA GLY A 43 -5.67 -31.86 3.38
C GLY A 43 -5.49 -30.41 3.80
N ILE A 44 -4.61 -29.67 3.12
CA ILE A 44 -4.40 -28.24 3.34
C ILE A 44 -5.70 -27.48 3.07
N ILE A 45 -6.45 -27.83 2.01
CA ILE A 45 -7.69 -27.13 1.64
C ILE A 45 -8.90 -27.57 2.49
N LEU A 46 -8.94 -28.80 2.98
CA LEU A 46 -10.16 -29.38 3.59
C LEU A 46 -10.24 -29.29 5.11
N LEU A 47 -9.12 -29.11 5.83
CA LEU A 47 -9.13 -29.04 7.30
C LEU A 47 -8.78 -27.61 7.75
N PRO A 48 -9.75 -26.82 8.24
CA PRO A 48 -9.47 -25.51 8.81
C PRO A 48 -8.53 -25.61 10.01
N SER A 49 -7.34 -25.05 9.84
CA SER A 49 -6.37 -24.81 10.91
C SER A 49 -5.61 -23.53 10.63
N ASN A 50 -5.01 -22.97 11.68
CA ASN A 50 -4.18 -21.76 11.56
C ASN A 50 -2.99 -22.00 10.62
N GLU A 51 -2.38 -23.18 10.68
CA GLU A 51 -1.24 -23.59 9.86
C GLU A 51 -1.60 -23.71 8.39
N ASN A 52 -2.77 -24.29 8.09
CA ASN A 52 -3.27 -24.40 6.71
C ASN A 52 -3.65 -23.03 6.14
N ALA A 53 -4.28 -22.16 6.95
CA ALA A 53 -4.53 -20.78 6.56
C ALA A 53 -3.21 -20.04 6.25
N ALA A 54 -2.23 -20.09 7.15
CA ALA A 54 -0.91 -19.48 6.95
C ALA A 54 -0.20 -20.03 5.70
N SER A 55 -0.27 -21.35 5.48
CA SER A 55 0.32 -21.98 4.29
C SER A 55 -0.31 -21.48 2.99
N CYS A 56 -1.65 -21.40 2.94
CA CYS A 56 -2.36 -20.84 1.80
C CYS A 56 -2.03 -19.35 1.59
N TYR A 57 -1.91 -18.56 2.66
CA TYR A 57 -1.49 -17.17 2.56
C TYR A 57 -0.08 -17.02 1.97
N LEU A 58 0.89 -17.81 2.45
CA LEU A 58 2.27 -17.79 1.94
C LEU A 58 2.35 -18.26 0.49
N LEU A 59 1.58 -19.27 0.10
CA LEU A 59 1.48 -19.72 -1.29
C LEU A 59 0.91 -18.63 -2.19
N ASP A 60 -0.13 -17.93 -1.74
CA ASP A 60 -0.70 -16.80 -2.48
C ASP A 60 0.30 -15.65 -2.62
N LEU A 61 1.07 -15.34 -1.56
CA LEU A 61 2.15 -14.36 -1.60
C LEU A 61 3.22 -14.72 -2.65
N MET A 62 3.66 -15.98 -2.71
CA MET A 62 4.65 -16.43 -3.70
C MET A 62 4.09 -16.38 -5.13
N GLU A 63 2.82 -16.74 -5.34
CA GLU A 63 2.19 -16.60 -6.66
C GLU A 63 1.95 -15.14 -7.06
N GLN A 64 1.76 -14.23 -6.11
CA GLN A 64 1.67 -12.80 -6.42
C GLN A 64 3.00 -12.20 -6.88
N SER A 65 4.14 -12.76 -6.45
CA SER A 65 5.46 -12.36 -6.98
C SER A 65 5.75 -12.96 -8.36
N ASP A 66 5.25 -14.17 -8.62
CA ASP A 66 5.45 -14.91 -9.86
C ASP A 66 4.15 -14.97 -10.68
N LEU A 67 4.04 -14.08 -11.68
CA LEU A 67 3.19 -14.21 -12.86
C LEU A 67 1.73 -13.74 -12.74
N GLY A 68 1.26 -13.07 -13.79
CA GLY A 68 -0.09 -12.53 -13.97
C GLY A 68 -1.20 -13.57 -14.14
N SER A 69 -1.29 -14.51 -13.21
CA SER A 69 -2.44 -15.42 -13.09
C SER A 69 -3.69 -14.62 -12.73
N ALA A 70 -4.73 -14.73 -13.56
CA ALA A 70 -6.04 -14.15 -13.27
C ALA A 70 -6.77 -14.83 -12.09
N GLY A 71 -6.30 -16.01 -11.66
CA GLY A 71 -6.86 -16.75 -10.54
C GLY A 71 -6.00 -16.64 -9.27
N ARG A 72 -6.64 -16.45 -8.12
CA ARG A 72 -6.02 -16.51 -6.79
C ARG A 72 -6.58 -17.69 -5.98
N PRO A 73 -6.29 -18.95 -6.35
CA PRO A 73 -6.86 -20.12 -5.68
C PRO A 73 -6.41 -20.21 -4.22
N TRP A 74 -5.17 -19.81 -3.91
CA TRP A 74 -4.65 -19.83 -2.55
C TRP A 74 -5.27 -18.76 -1.66
N ALA A 75 -5.48 -17.53 -2.14
CA ALA A 75 -6.27 -16.53 -1.40
C ALA A 75 -7.69 -17.04 -1.11
N ASN A 76 -8.35 -17.69 -2.07
CA ASN A 76 -9.68 -18.26 -1.85
C ASN A 76 -9.69 -19.35 -0.78
N ALA A 77 -8.72 -20.27 -0.82
CA ALA A 77 -8.55 -21.30 0.21
C ALA A 77 -8.25 -20.69 1.58
N TYR A 78 -7.33 -19.73 1.63
CA TYR A 78 -7.00 -18.98 2.84
C TYR A 78 -8.24 -18.35 3.48
N ILE A 79 -9.03 -17.58 2.72
CA ILE A 79 -10.25 -16.96 3.24
C ILE A 79 -11.30 -18.00 3.65
N ALA A 80 -11.39 -19.15 2.97
CA ALA A 80 -12.26 -20.24 3.42
C ALA A 80 -11.85 -20.77 4.81
N HIS A 81 -10.55 -20.94 5.07
CA HIS A 81 -10.07 -21.31 6.40
C HIS A 81 -10.36 -20.23 7.44
N VAL A 82 -10.08 -18.96 7.11
CA VAL A 82 -10.37 -17.82 8.00
C VAL A 82 -11.85 -17.77 8.37
N ARG A 83 -12.75 -17.94 7.40
CA ARG A 83 -14.20 -18.00 7.66
C ARG A 83 -14.56 -19.11 8.63
N ALA A 84 -13.98 -20.30 8.48
CA ALA A 84 -14.23 -21.43 9.36
C ALA A 84 -13.63 -21.26 10.77
N LEU A 85 -12.49 -20.58 10.90
CA LEU A 85 -11.79 -20.36 12.17
C LEU A 85 -12.33 -19.15 12.95
N SER A 86 -12.83 -18.13 12.25
CA SER A 86 -13.27 -16.86 12.86
C SER A 86 -14.29 -17.00 14.00
N PRO A 87 -15.27 -17.93 14.00
CA PRO A 87 -16.19 -18.08 15.13
C PRO A 87 -15.47 -18.57 16.38
N ILE A 88 -14.43 -19.39 16.22
CA ILE A 88 -13.64 -19.95 17.33
C ILE A 88 -12.81 -18.82 17.95
N TRP A 89 -12.12 -18.01 17.14
CA TRP A 89 -11.34 -16.85 17.62
C TRP A 89 -12.24 -15.87 18.38
N ARG A 90 -13.45 -15.62 17.88
CA ARG A 90 -14.42 -14.75 18.55
C ARG A 90 -14.95 -15.30 19.86
N ALA A 91 -15.11 -16.61 19.98
CA ALA A 91 -15.52 -17.23 21.22
C ALA A 91 -14.40 -17.24 22.28
N SER A 92 -13.12 -17.18 21.86
CA SER A 92 -11.98 -17.41 22.75
C SER A 92 -11.35 -16.12 23.31
N SER A 93 -11.36 -15.00 22.60
CA SER A 93 -11.17 -13.62 23.11
C SER A 93 -10.75 -12.65 21.98
N PHE A 94 -11.70 -12.15 21.18
CA PHE A 94 -11.38 -11.24 20.07
C PHE A 94 -11.30 -9.78 20.52
N THR A 95 -10.13 -9.16 20.34
CA THR A 95 -9.76 -7.84 20.84
C THR A 95 -9.93 -6.74 19.78
N ALA A 96 -9.93 -5.48 20.22
CA ALA A 96 -9.96 -4.32 19.32
C ALA A 96 -8.68 -4.22 18.46
N THR A 97 -7.54 -4.67 18.98
CA THR A 97 -6.26 -4.73 18.25
C THR A 97 -6.35 -5.73 17.12
N GLU A 98 -6.81 -6.96 17.39
CA GLU A 98 -7.01 -7.97 16.33
C GLU A 98 -8.00 -7.49 15.27
N ALA A 99 -9.05 -6.77 15.67
CA ALA A 99 -9.98 -6.15 14.72
C ALA A 99 -9.32 -5.12 13.80
N ALA A 100 -8.35 -4.36 14.30
CA ALA A 100 -7.58 -3.39 13.52
C ALA A 100 -6.57 -4.09 12.60
N ASP A 101 -5.90 -5.14 13.09
CA ASP A 101 -4.97 -5.96 12.28
C ASP A 101 -5.71 -6.60 11.11
N TRP A 102 -6.88 -7.19 11.37
CA TRP A 102 -7.76 -7.71 10.33
C TRP A 102 -8.25 -6.62 9.36
N ALA A 103 -8.53 -5.40 9.84
CA ALA A 103 -8.88 -4.30 8.95
C ALA A 103 -7.72 -3.95 8.00
N GLY A 104 -6.48 -3.94 8.49
CA GLY A 104 -5.29 -3.74 7.66
C GLY A 104 -5.04 -4.84 6.66
N PHE A 105 -5.23 -6.10 7.09
CA PHE A 105 -5.15 -7.25 6.20
C PHE A 105 -6.19 -7.17 5.07
N LEU A 106 -7.46 -6.91 5.41
CA LEU A 106 -8.55 -6.79 4.44
C LEU A 106 -8.37 -5.60 3.50
N MET A 107 -7.81 -4.50 4.01
CA MET A 107 -7.41 -3.37 3.17
C MET A 107 -6.38 -3.83 2.15
N ALA A 108 -5.29 -4.47 2.58
CA ALA A 108 -4.26 -4.98 1.67
C ALA A 108 -4.83 -5.91 0.58
N GLU A 109 -5.73 -6.83 0.94
CA GLU A 109 -6.45 -7.69 -0.02
C GLU A 109 -7.31 -6.90 -1.01
N GLY A 110 -7.99 -5.85 -0.53
CA GLY A 110 -8.68 -4.90 -1.39
C GLY A 110 -7.72 -4.25 -2.38
N LEU A 111 -6.60 -3.69 -1.90
CA LEU A 111 -5.61 -3.02 -2.75
C LEU A 111 -4.99 -3.94 -3.80
N VAL A 112 -4.72 -5.21 -3.46
CA VAL A 112 -4.30 -6.22 -4.45
C VAL A 112 -5.36 -6.36 -5.54
N SER A 113 -6.62 -6.49 -5.15
CA SER A 113 -7.74 -6.66 -6.07
C SER A 113 -7.94 -5.44 -6.96
N ALA A 114 -7.84 -4.24 -6.39
CA ALA A 114 -7.87 -2.96 -7.09
C ALA A 114 -6.77 -2.86 -8.16
N ARG A 115 -5.52 -3.15 -7.79
CA ARG A 115 -4.36 -3.10 -8.70
C ARG A 115 -4.47 -4.13 -9.82
N SER A 116 -4.81 -5.38 -9.48
CA SER A 116 -4.87 -6.48 -10.44
C SER A 116 -6.16 -6.53 -11.25
N ARG A 117 -7.13 -5.65 -10.95
CA ARG A 117 -8.47 -5.65 -11.55
C ARG A 117 -9.19 -6.99 -11.39
N THR A 118 -8.94 -7.68 -10.28
CA THR A 118 -9.55 -8.98 -9.99
C THR A 118 -10.68 -8.83 -8.98
N PRO A 119 -11.70 -9.70 -9.00
CA PRO A 119 -12.71 -9.73 -7.96
C PRO A 119 -12.07 -9.86 -6.57
N MET A 120 -12.60 -9.10 -5.62
CA MET A 120 -12.12 -9.19 -4.25
C MET A 120 -12.52 -10.54 -3.62
N VAL A 121 -11.54 -11.23 -3.05
CA VAL A 121 -11.73 -12.55 -2.42
C VAL A 121 -12.58 -12.44 -1.14
N VAL A 122 -12.55 -11.26 -0.51
CA VAL A 122 -13.25 -10.95 0.73
C VAL A 122 -14.56 -10.20 0.46
N THR A 123 -15.61 -10.58 1.19
CA THR A 123 -16.95 -10.00 1.09
C THR A 123 -17.14 -8.88 2.13
N SER A 124 -18.24 -8.14 2.02
CA SER A 124 -18.65 -7.20 3.08
C SER A 124 -18.94 -7.91 4.41
N GLN A 125 -19.45 -9.14 4.35
CA GLN A 125 -19.71 -9.95 5.54
C GLN A 125 -18.40 -10.37 6.23
N ASP A 126 -17.38 -10.77 5.46
CA ASP A 126 -16.05 -11.07 6.02
C ASP A 126 -15.45 -9.84 6.71
N GLN A 127 -15.68 -8.66 6.13
CA GLN A 127 -15.24 -7.41 6.70
C GLN A 127 -15.86 -7.18 8.10
N LEU A 128 -17.17 -7.36 8.25
CA LEU A 128 -17.83 -7.26 9.56
C LEU A 128 -17.42 -8.40 10.52
N LEU A 129 -17.20 -9.59 9.96
CA LEU A 129 -16.79 -10.79 10.69
C LEU A 129 -15.36 -10.72 11.21
N LEU A 130 -14.48 -9.94 10.60
CA LEU A 130 -13.06 -9.90 10.97
C LEU A 130 -12.66 -8.55 11.55
N SER A 131 -13.16 -7.43 11.02
CA SER A 131 -12.80 -6.09 11.52
C SER A 131 -13.80 -5.50 12.53
N GLY A 132 -14.86 -6.23 12.86
CA GLY A 132 -15.88 -5.80 13.82
C GLY A 132 -17.01 -4.97 13.17
N PRO A 133 -17.83 -4.28 13.97
CA PRO A 133 -18.99 -3.56 13.46
C PRO A 133 -18.60 -2.42 12.51
N GLU A 134 -19.51 -2.08 11.61
CA GLU A 134 -19.33 -0.97 10.67
C GLU A 134 -18.98 0.32 11.43
N PRO A 135 -17.87 0.99 11.08
CA PRO A 135 -17.50 2.26 11.68
C PRO A 135 -18.43 3.40 11.22
N PRO A 136 -18.37 4.58 11.85
CA PRO A 136 -19.04 5.78 11.35
C PRO A 136 -18.69 6.09 9.89
N SER A 137 -19.54 6.87 9.21
CA SER A 137 -19.28 7.30 7.83
C SER A 137 -17.95 8.07 7.71
N LEU A 138 -17.40 8.16 6.49
CA LEU A 138 -16.18 8.95 6.23
C LEU A 138 -16.35 10.41 6.66
N GLU A 139 -17.52 10.99 6.40
CA GLU A 139 -17.86 12.36 6.81
C GLU A 139 -17.83 12.51 8.34
N THR A 140 -18.44 11.55 9.05
CA THR A 140 -18.49 11.58 10.52
C THR A 140 -17.10 11.39 11.12
N LEU A 141 -16.29 10.49 10.53
CA LEU A 141 -14.91 10.27 10.93
C LEU A 141 -14.07 11.53 10.72
N LEU A 142 -14.14 12.15 9.54
CA LEU A 142 -13.42 13.38 9.23
C LEU A 142 -13.79 14.49 10.24
N SER A 143 -15.07 14.77 10.45
CA SER A 143 -15.50 15.78 11.42
C SER A 143 -15.06 15.46 12.85
N SER A 144 -15.04 14.18 13.25
CA SER A 144 -14.53 13.78 14.56
C SER A 144 -13.03 14.06 14.71
N LEU A 145 -12.25 13.84 13.66
CA LEU A 145 -10.81 14.11 13.65
C LEU A 145 -10.52 15.61 13.65
N GLU A 146 -11.27 16.41 12.89
CA GLU A 146 -11.16 17.87 12.87
C GLU A 146 -11.48 18.49 14.24
N ASN A 147 -12.56 18.03 14.88
CA ASN A 147 -12.96 18.51 16.21
C ASN A 147 -11.97 18.13 17.32
N SER A 148 -11.15 17.11 17.09
CA SER A 148 -10.15 16.59 18.05
C SER A 148 -8.73 16.89 17.59
N ALA A 149 -8.51 17.99 16.86
CA ALA A 149 -7.22 18.33 16.26
C ALA A 149 -6.06 18.43 17.26
N ASN A 150 -6.34 18.79 18.52
CA ASN A 150 -5.34 18.93 19.58
C ASN A 150 -5.11 17.65 20.40
N ASP A 151 -5.86 16.56 20.14
CA ASP A 151 -5.65 15.28 20.81
C ASP A 151 -4.55 14.48 20.09
N SER A 152 -3.36 14.48 20.67
CA SER A 152 -2.19 13.72 20.21
C SER A 152 -2.09 12.35 20.88
N SER A 153 -3.13 11.86 21.56
CA SER A 153 -3.05 10.56 22.23
C SER A 153 -2.93 9.42 21.22
N LEU A 154 -1.99 8.50 21.48
CA LEU A 154 -1.80 7.29 20.67
C LEU A 154 -3.09 6.44 20.62
N SER A 155 -3.87 6.44 21.70
CA SER A 155 -5.19 5.78 21.74
C SER A 155 -6.15 6.33 20.70
N PHE A 156 -6.13 7.64 20.47
CA PHE A 156 -7.00 8.28 19.48
C PHE A 156 -6.55 7.97 18.05
N LEU A 157 -5.23 8.00 17.80
CA LEU A 157 -4.65 7.54 16.53
C LEU A 157 -5.09 6.10 16.24
N TRP A 158 -4.87 5.19 17.19
CA TRP A 158 -5.22 3.77 17.05
C TRP A 158 -6.72 3.54 16.82
N ALA A 159 -7.57 4.28 17.54
CA ALA A 159 -9.02 4.20 17.37
C ALA A 159 -9.47 4.62 15.95
N SER A 160 -8.68 5.43 15.25
CA SER A 160 -8.97 5.95 13.91
C SER A 160 -8.45 5.03 12.79
N MET A 161 -7.44 4.21 13.08
CA MET A 161 -6.81 3.29 12.13
C MET A 161 -7.79 2.25 11.57
N ARG A 162 -8.55 1.57 12.43
CA ARG A 162 -9.53 0.57 12.00
C ARG A 162 -10.62 1.16 11.09
N PRO A 163 -11.31 2.27 11.48
CA PRO A 163 -12.25 2.96 10.58
C PRO A 163 -11.66 3.34 9.22
N TYR A 164 -10.43 3.87 9.20
CA TYR A 164 -9.75 4.23 7.96
C TYR A 164 -9.58 3.03 7.03
N MET A 165 -8.96 1.96 7.53
CA MET A 165 -8.67 0.74 6.75
C MET A 165 -9.97 0.04 6.30
N PHE A 166 -11.01 0.10 7.13
CA PHE A 166 -12.35 -0.38 6.76
C PHE A 166 -12.90 0.37 5.54
N HIS A 167 -12.83 1.70 5.54
CA HIS A 167 -13.30 2.51 4.42
C HIS A 167 -12.46 2.31 3.17
N ALA A 168 -11.13 2.20 3.29
CA ALA A 168 -10.27 1.88 2.15
C ALA A 168 -10.64 0.53 1.50
N THR A 169 -10.87 -0.51 2.30
CA THR A 169 -11.38 -1.82 1.82
C THR A 169 -12.72 -1.67 1.09
N ARG A 170 -13.65 -0.89 1.67
CA ARG A 170 -14.98 -0.66 1.09
C ARG A 170 -14.89 0.07 -0.25
N LEU A 171 -14.04 1.08 -0.35
CA LEU A 171 -13.81 1.84 -1.58
C LEU A 171 -13.16 0.98 -2.66
N SER A 172 -12.24 0.09 -2.29
CA SER A 172 -11.69 -0.89 -3.21
C SER A 172 -12.77 -1.76 -3.85
N ARG A 173 -13.70 -2.27 -3.04
CA ARG A 173 -14.85 -3.06 -3.52
C ARG A 173 -15.74 -2.23 -4.45
N GLN A 174 -16.09 -1.02 -4.02
CA GLN A 174 -16.92 -0.11 -4.82
C GLN A 174 -16.26 0.20 -6.17
N MET A 175 -14.94 0.41 -6.19
CA MET A 175 -14.19 0.64 -7.41
C MET A 175 -14.24 -0.57 -8.35
N TYR A 176 -14.15 -1.80 -7.82
CA TYR A 176 -14.35 -3.02 -8.61
C TYR A 176 -15.77 -3.09 -9.18
N ASP A 177 -16.78 -2.95 -8.34
CA ASP A 177 -18.19 -3.14 -8.72
C ASP A 177 -18.68 -2.10 -9.75
N THR A 178 -18.10 -0.88 -9.74
CA THR A 178 -18.64 0.25 -10.50
C THR A 178 -17.74 0.79 -11.61
N ILE A 179 -16.43 0.50 -11.59
CA ILE A 179 -15.45 1.11 -12.51
C ILE A 179 -14.52 0.06 -13.13
N THR A 180 -13.77 -0.68 -12.31
CA THR A 180 -12.63 -1.51 -12.75
C THR A 180 -12.99 -2.97 -13.04
N GLY A 181 -14.09 -3.48 -12.51
CA GLY A 181 -14.47 -4.89 -12.64
C GLY A 181 -15.02 -5.24 -14.01
N ASP A 182 -14.98 -6.53 -14.34
CA ASP A 182 -15.37 -7.03 -15.67
C ASP A 182 -16.79 -6.61 -16.09
N PHE A 183 -17.75 -6.66 -15.16
CA PHE A 183 -19.12 -6.21 -15.42
C PHE A 183 -19.22 -4.69 -15.61
N ALA A 184 -18.46 -3.89 -14.86
CA ALA A 184 -18.44 -2.45 -15.06
C ALA A 184 -17.85 -2.10 -16.44
N ARG A 185 -16.82 -2.83 -16.88
CA ARG A 185 -16.10 -2.58 -18.13
C ARG A 185 -16.90 -2.92 -19.39
N ILE A 186 -17.87 -3.82 -19.33
CA ILE A 186 -18.77 -4.06 -20.48
C ILE A 186 -19.80 -2.95 -20.69
N ASN A 187 -20.01 -2.09 -19.70
CA ASN A 187 -20.94 -0.96 -19.77
C ASN A 187 -20.17 0.35 -19.98
N PRO A 188 -20.78 1.42 -20.52
CA PRO A 188 -20.13 2.73 -20.58
C PRO A 188 -19.76 3.26 -19.19
N LEU A 189 -18.62 3.96 -19.09
CA LEU A 189 -18.15 4.48 -17.81
C LEU A 189 -19.14 5.51 -17.23
N SER A 190 -19.56 5.30 -15.98
CA SER A 190 -20.53 6.16 -15.30
C SER A 190 -19.87 7.38 -14.67
N GLU A 191 -20.21 8.59 -15.14
CA GLU A 191 -19.74 9.86 -14.57
C GLU A 191 -20.05 9.95 -13.06
N VAL A 192 -21.21 9.47 -12.64
CA VAL A 192 -21.65 9.48 -11.24
C VAL A 192 -20.78 8.56 -10.38
N ALA A 193 -20.44 7.37 -10.88
CA ALA A 193 -19.58 6.44 -10.15
C ALA A 193 -18.17 7.03 -9.94
N VAL A 194 -17.60 7.62 -10.99
CA VAL A 194 -16.28 8.28 -10.96
C VAL A 194 -16.27 9.45 -9.98
N ARG A 195 -17.30 10.33 -10.04
CA ARG A 195 -17.44 11.46 -9.12
C ARG A 195 -17.57 11.01 -7.67
N ASN A 196 -18.42 10.02 -7.39
CA ASN A 196 -18.61 9.51 -6.03
C ASN A 196 -17.33 8.91 -5.45
N LEU A 197 -16.52 8.23 -6.28
CA LEU A 197 -15.24 7.67 -5.85
C LEU A 197 -14.21 8.78 -5.58
N ILE A 198 -14.12 9.79 -6.45
CA ILE A 198 -13.28 10.98 -6.23
C ILE A 198 -13.64 11.69 -4.93
N ASP A 199 -14.94 11.93 -4.68
CA ASP A 199 -15.41 12.59 -3.46
C ASP A 199 -15.04 11.77 -2.21
N SER A 200 -15.12 10.44 -2.30
CA SER A 200 -14.77 9.55 -1.19
C SER A 200 -13.26 9.47 -0.96
N LEU A 201 -12.46 9.40 -2.02
CA LEU A 201 -11.00 9.43 -1.95
C LEU A 201 -10.50 10.78 -1.44
N SER A 202 -11.15 11.88 -1.80
CA SER A 202 -10.83 13.21 -1.29
C SER A 202 -11.01 13.28 0.23
N LYS A 203 -12.12 12.75 0.76
CA LYS A 203 -12.34 12.63 2.21
C LYS A 203 -11.32 11.71 2.87
N LEU A 204 -11.02 10.57 2.25
CA LEU A 204 -10.02 9.63 2.75
C LEU A 204 -8.64 10.29 2.84
N ARG A 205 -8.29 11.15 1.87
CA ARG A 205 -7.08 11.97 1.90
C ARG A 205 -7.09 13.00 3.03
N SER A 206 -8.17 13.76 3.21
CA SER A 206 -8.25 14.71 4.33
C SER A 206 -8.08 14.01 5.69
N ILE A 207 -8.62 12.79 5.81
CA ILE A 207 -8.40 11.95 6.99
C ILE A 207 -6.93 11.53 7.11
N LEU A 208 -6.32 11.08 6.01
CA LEU A 208 -4.89 10.73 5.96
C LEU A 208 -4.03 11.89 6.46
N ASP A 209 -4.23 13.10 5.93
CA ASP A 209 -3.46 14.30 6.29
C ASP A 209 -3.55 14.55 7.81
N LEU A 210 -4.76 14.50 8.39
CA LEU A 210 -4.98 14.67 9.83
C LEU A 210 -4.36 13.55 10.69
N LEU A 211 -4.23 12.34 10.15
CA LEU A 211 -3.57 11.23 10.86
C LEU A 211 -2.05 11.36 10.79
N LEU A 212 -1.50 11.81 9.65
CA LEU A 212 -0.06 12.06 9.50
C LEU A 212 0.40 13.23 10.37
N ASP A 213 -0.35 14.33 10.41
CA ASP A 213 -0.04 15.46 11.29
C ASP A 213 0.02 15.03 12.76
N ARG A 214 -0.87 14.12 13.17
CA ARG A 214 -0.82 13.54 14.52
C ARG A 214 0.39 12.66 14.72
N VAL A 215 0.74 11.81 13.76
CA VAL A 215 1.95 10.98 13.84
C VAL A 215 3.19 11.85 14.03
N ASP A 216 3.28 12.97 13.31
CA ASP A 216 4.40 13.91 13.46
C ASP A 216 4.44 14.58 14.85
N MET A 217 3.29 14.70 15.55
CA MET A 217 3.24 15.20 16.94
C MET A 217 3.71 14.18 17.98
N VAL A 218 3.55 12.87 17.73
CA VAL A 218 3.94 11.80 18.67
C VAL A 218 5.27 11.14 18.35
N THR A 219 5.78 11.29 17.12
CA THR A 219 7.06 10.70 16.70
C THR A 219 8.20 11.70 16.81
N THR A 220 9.41 11.18 16.97
CA THR A 220 10.61 12.01 16.87
C THR A 220 10.89 12.38 15.41
N PRO A 221 11.47 13.56 15.12
CA PRO A 221 11.76 13.96 13.74
C PRO A 221 12.62 12.91 13.02
N PRO A 222 12.32 12.59 11.74
CA PRO A 222 13.14 11.69 10.95
C PRO A 222 14.56 12.27 10.83
N GLY A 223 15.56 11.57 11.39
CA GLY A 223 16.95 12.06 11.50
C GLY A 223 17.75 11.43 12.64
N SER A 224 17.10 10.76 13.59
CA SER A 224 17.76 9.80 14.47
C SER A 224 18.07 8.53 13.66
N ASN A 225 19.34 8.23 13.42
CA ASN A 225 19.83 7.00 12.77
C ASN A 225 19.53 5.71 13.55
N ALA A 226 18.59 5.74 14.50
CA ALA A 226 18.16 4.55 15.21
C ALA A 226 17.40 3.65 14.22
N PRO A 227 17.82 2.39 14.03
CA PRO A 227 17.05 1.45 13.24
C PRO A 227 15.67 1.35 13.88
N THR A 228 14.63 1.67 13.11
CA THR A 228 13.25 1.39 13.48
C THR A 228 13.11 -0.12 13.48
N ILE A 229 13.45 -0.75 14.60
CA ILE A 229 13.09 -2.14 14.86
C ILE A 229 11.64 -2.07 15.33
N LEU A 230 10.77 -2.88 14.73
CA LEU A 230 9.41 -3.12 15.25
C LEU A 230 9.56 -3.90 16.56
N ASP A 231 9.92 -3.19 17.60
CA ASP A 231 9.70 -3.60 18.97
C ASP A 231 8.30 -3.10 19.33
N ASP A 232 7.37 -4.02 19.58
CA ASP A 232 6.00 -3.73 20.01
C ASP A 232 5.95 -2.85 21.28
N SER A 233 7.08 -2.65 21.96
CA SER A 233 7.23 -1.73 23.08
C SER A 233 7.49 -0.26 22.68
N SER A 234 7.83 0.02 21.41
CA SER A 234 8.15 1.38 20.92
C SER A 234 6.94 2.08 20.30
N ILE A 235 6.44 3.10 21.00
CA ILE A 235 5.37 3.99 20.53
C ILE A 235 5.70 4.62 19.17
N ASP A 236 6.96 4.98 18.94
CA ASP A 236 7.43 5.60 17.70
C ASP A 236 7.31 4.61 16.51
N ALA A 237 7.67 3.35 16.70
CA ALA A 237 7.57 2.32 15.66
C ALA A 237 6.11 2.04 15.27
N VAL A 238 5.22 1.93 16.25
CA VAL A 238 3.79 1.69 16.02
C VAL A 238 3.11 2.88 15.31
N ALA A 239 3.43 4.11 15.72
CA ALA A 239 2.92 5.31 15.08
C ALA A 239 3.39 5.43 13.61
N ARG A 240 4.67 5.13 13.35
CA ARG A 240 5.23 5.11 11.99
C ARG A 240 4.65 4.00 11.11
N ALA A 241 4.49 2.79 11.64
CA ALA A 241 3.82 1.70 10.92
C ALA A 241 2.37 2.06 10.57
N SER A 242 1.68 2.75 11.48
CA SER A 242 0.33 3.27 11.25
C SER A 242 0.30 4.31 10.14
N ALA A 243 1.25 5.26 10.13
CA ALA A 243 1.41 6.25 9.06
C ALA A 243 1.61 5.60 7.69
N TYR A 244 2.52 4.63 7.63
CA TYR A 244 2.72 3.85 6.41
C TYR A 244 1.43 3.15 5.97
N GLY A 245 0.71 2.50 6.90
CA GLY A 245 -0.56 1.83 6.60
C GLY A 245 -1.61 2.76 5.98
N VAL A 246 -1.77 3.99 6.50
CA VAL A 246 -2.72 4.95 5.93
C VAL A 246 -2.25 5.51 4.58
N CYS A 247 -0.97 5.85 4.43
CA CYS A 247 -0.41 6.27 3.13
C CYS A 247 -0.60 5.18 2.07
N PHE A 248 -0.36 3.92 2.45
CA PHE A 248 -0.52 2.76 1.59
C PHE A 248 -1.99 2.53 1.21
N GLY A 249 -2.92 2.71 2.16
CA GLY A 249 -4.35 2.65 1.93
C GLY A 249 -4.85 3.61 0.85
N PHE A 250 -4.44 4.88 0.94
CA PHE A 250 -4.80 5.90 -0.04
C PHE A 250 -4.13 5.65 -1.40
N SER A 251 -2.80 5.52 -1.40
CA SER A 251 -2.02 5.36 -2.64
C SER A 251 -2.37 4.08 -3.40
N GLY A 252 -2.69 2.99 -2.70
CA GLY A 252 -3.12 1.73 -3.31
C GLY A 252 -4.46 1.81 -4.04
N LEU A 253 -5.30 2.82 -3.76
CA LEU A 253 -6.58 3.01 -4.45
C LEU A 253 -6.47 3.99 -5.63
N VAL A 254 -5.76 5.09 -5.42
CA VAL A 254 -5.75 6.22 -6.36
C VAL A 254 -5.06 5.88 -7.67
N LEU A 255 -3.92 5.18 -7.63
CA LEU A 255 -3.20 4.85 -8.86
C LEU A 255 -3.99 3.86 -9.74
N PRO A 256 -4.53 2.73 -9.23
CA PRO A 256 -5.37 1.84 -10.04
C PRO A 256 -6.62 2.55 -10.59
N PHE A 257 -7.23 3.44 -9.81
CA PHE A 257 -8.35 4.26 -10.27
C PHE A 257 -7.96 5.14 -11.46
N TYR A 258 -6.89 5.92 -11.34
CA TYR A 258 -6.40 6.78 -12.42
C TYR A 258 -6.05 5.98 -13.69
N ARG A 259 -5.33 4.86 -13.54
CA ARG A 259 -4.94 3.98 -14.65
C ARG A 259 -6.15 3.39 -15.37
N GLU A 260 -7.22 3.06 -14.65
CA GLU A 260 -8.46 2.62 -15.31
C GLU A 260 -9.11 3.76 -16.08
N LEU A 261 -9.19 4.98 -15.54
CA LEU A 261 -9.73 6.12 -16.29
C LEU A 261 -8.92 6.42 -17.56
N GLN A 262 -7.60 6.28 -17.51
CA GLN A 262 -6.75 6.38 -18.72
C GLN A 262 -7.09 5.28 -19.73
N TYR A 263 -7.13 4.03 -19.28
CA TYR A 263 -7.44 2.88 -20.12
C TYR A 263 -8.82 3.03 -20.81
N ARG A 264 -9.82 3.47 -20.05
CA ARG A 264 -11.19 3.68 -20.54
C ARG A 264 -11.29 4.79 -21.58
N GLU A 265 -10.50 5.86 -21.46
CA GLU A 265 -10.45 6.89 -22.51
C GLU A 265 -10.00 6.33 -23.86
N THR A 266 -9.04 5.40 -23.87
CA THR A 266 -8.51 4.82 -25.10
C THR A 266 -9.47 3.82 -25.77
N ILE A 267 -10.38 3.23 -25.01
CA ILE A 267 -11.19 2.08 -25.46
C ILE A 267 -12.68 2.40 -25.57
N ASP A 268 -13.20 3.32 -24.76
CA ASP A 268 -14.60 3.72 -24.81
C ASP A 268 -14.85 4.58 -26.07
N SER A 269 -15.00 3.93 -27.22
CA SER A 269 -15.29 4.56 -28.52
C SER A 269 -16.75 5.00 -28.67
N THR A 270 -17.54 4.94 -27.59
CA THR A 270 -18.96 5.29 -27.63
C THR A 270 -19.17 6.77 -27.98
N PRO A 271 -20.10 7.08 -28.89
CA PRO A 271 -20.44 8.46 -29.23
C PRO A 271 -21.09 9.14 -28.03
N GLN A 272 -20.28 9.86 -27.24
CA GLN A 272 -20.73 10.71 -26.15
C GLN A 272 -20.88 12.15 -26.64
N SER A 273 -21.83 12.88 -26.03
CA SER A 273 -21.92 14.33 -26.23
C SER A 273 -20.62 15.02 -25.82
N GLU A 274 -20.24 16.08 -26.52
CA GLU A 274 -19.02 16.86 -26.20
C GLU A 274 -18.99 17.32 -24.74
N ARG A 275 -20.16 17.68 -24.19
CA ARG A 275 -20.31 18.07 -22.78
C ARG A 275 -19.97 16.94 -21.81
N THR A 276 -20.38 15.71 -22.12
CA THR A 276 -20.07 14.54 -21.27
C THR A 276 -18.58 14.22 -21.34
N ARG A 277 -17.98 14.28 -22.53
CA ARG A 277 -16.55 14.09 -22.74
C ARG A 277 -15.72 15.11 -21.95
N ALA A 278 -16.06 16.39 -22.04
CA ALA A 278 -15.36 17.45 -21.32
C ALA A 278 -15.42 17.26 -19.79
N ARG A 279 -16.57 16.81 -19.25
CA ARG A 279 -16.71 16.51 -17.82
C ARG A 279 -15.88 15.31 -17.40
N MET A 280 -15.90 14.24 -18.18
CA MET A 280 -15.08 13.05 -17.91
C MET A 280 -13.59 13.36 -17.96
N GLN A 281 -13.16 14.21 -18.91
CA GLN A 281 -11.78 14.70 -18.99
C GLN A 281 -11.39 15.50 -17.74
N ALA A 282 -12.29 16.35 -17.23
CA ALA A 282 -12.06 17.08 -15.98
C ALA A 282 -11.95 16.14 -14.76
N LEU A 283 -12.82 15.13 -14.66
CA LEU A 283 -12.73 14.12 -13.59
C LEU A 283 -11.43 13.31 -13.69
N ARG A 284 -10.96 13.00 -14.90
CA ARG A 284 -9.68 12.32 -15.11
C ARG A 284 -8.50 13.19 -14.69
N ALA A 285 -8.52 14.48 -15.04
CA ALA A 285 -7.50 15.43 -14.58
C ALA A 285 -7.46 15.49 -13.05
N GLN A 286 -8.63 15.52 -12.39
CA GLN A 286 -8.70 15.45 -10.94
C GLN A 286 -8.13 14.14 -10.37
N ALA A 287 -8.43 12.99 -10.98
CA ALA A 287 -7.85 11.71 -10.57
C ALA A 287 -6.33 11.64 -10.78
N HIS A 288 -5.82 12.28 -11.84
CA HIS A 288 -4.39 12.44 -12.10
C HIS A 288 -3.71 13.28 -11.02
N ASP A 289 -4.28 14.44 -10.68
CA ASP A 289 -3.78 15.30 -9.60
C ASP A 289 -3.74 14.53 -8.27
N MET A 290 -4.77 13.74 -7.99
CA MET A 290 -4.79 12.85 -6.83
C MET A 290 -3.69 11.78 -6.87
N ALA A 291 -3.37 11.23 -8.05
CA ALA A 291 -2.29 10.25 -8.20
C ALA A 291 -0.92 10.90 -7.96
N VAL A 292 -0.67 12.10 -8.51
CA VAL A 292 0.55 12.86 -8.23
C VAL A 292 0.71 13.13 -6.73
N LEU A 293 -0.38 13.50 -6.04
CA LEU A 293 -0.37 13.66 -4.59
C LEU A 293 -0.17 12.32 -3.86
N GLY A 294 -0.81 11.25 -4.34
CA GLY A 294 -0.65 9.90 -3.80
C GLY A 294 0.79 9.37 -3.87
N LEU A 295 1.56 9.75 -4.90
CA LEU A 295 3.00 9.44 -4.98
C LEU A 295 3.77 10.09 -3.82
N ARG A 296 3.47 11.36 -3.52
CA ARG A 296 4.10 12.10 -2.41
C ARG A 296 3.74 11.48 -1.06
N GLU A 297 2.47 11.14 -0.87
CA GLU A 297 2.02 10.48 0.36
C GLU A 297 2.63 9.09 0.52
N LEU A 298 2.78 8.33 -0.57
CA LEU A 298 3.48 7.06 -0.54
C LEU A 298 4.96 7.24 -0.17
N ALA A 299 5.67 8.17 -0.81
CA ALA A 299 7.06 8.46 -0.47
C ALA A 299 7.21 8.89 1.00
N ARG A 300 6.30 9.74 1.50
CA ARG A 300 6.23 10.09 2.93
C ARG A 300 6.02 8.84 3.80
N GLY A 301 5.12 7.95 3.41
CA GLY A 301 4.88 6.67 4.08
C GLY A 301 6.10 5.74 4.12
N ILE A 302 6.83 5.63 3.00
CA ILE A 302 8.06 4.82 2.91
C ILE A 302 9.14 5.36 3.85
N ARG A 303 9.29 6.69 3.96
CA ARG A 303 10.22 7.31 4.92
C ARG A 303 9.89 6.97 6.38
N PHE A 304 8.64 6.62 6.68
CA PHE A 304 8.23 6.13 8.00
C PHE A 304 8.44 4.62 8.17
N LEU A 305 8.64 3.85 7.09
CA LEU A 305 8.64 2.40 7.15
C LEU A 305 9.87 1.86 7.93
N PRO A 306 9.65 1.01 8.95
CA PRO A 306 10.71 0.15 9.48
C PRO A 306 11.18 -0.80 8.38
N LYS A 307 12.48 -0.79 8.01
CA LYS A 307 13.09 -1.49 6.84
C LYS A 307 12.93 -3.03 6.77
N ILE A 308 12.07 -3.65 7.58
CA ILE A 308 12.03 -5.10 7.82
C ILE A 308 10.64 -5.72 7.56
N HIS A 309 9.57 -4.95 7.34
CA HIS A 309 8.21 -5.53 7.25
C HIS A 309 7.48 -5.15 5.96
N TYR A 310 7.43 -6.10 5.04
CA TYR A 310 6.80 -5.93 3.74
C TYR A 310 5.59 -6.85 3.59
N SER A 311 4.42 -6.22 3.41
CA SER A 311 3.20 -6.93 3.03
C SER A 311 3.35 -7.45 1.58
N PRO A 312 2.73 -8.58 1.19
CA PRO A 312 2.71 -9.10 -0.19
C PRO A 312 2.38 -8.07 -1.26
N VAL A 313 1.55 -7.10 -0.90
CA VAL A 313 1.11 -6.04 -1.82
C VAL A 313 2.11 -4.90 -1.95
N HIS A 314 3.07 -4.75 -1.03
CA HIS A 314 4.00 -3.63 -1.01
C HIS A 314 4.82 -3.56 -2.30
N TRP A 315 5.54 -4.63 -2.66
CA TRP A 315 6.48 -4.59 -3.78
C TRP A 315 5.85 -4.29 -5.14
N PRO A 316 4.79 -4.98 -5.56
CA PRO A 316 4.23 -4.67 -6.87
C PRO A 316 3.49 -3.32 -6.86
N THR A 317 3.15 -2.78 -5.67
CA THR A 317 2.66 -1.40 -5.54
C THR A 317 3.79 -0.39 -5.71
N ILE A 318 4.94 -0.57 -5.05
CA ILE A 318 6.11 0.29 -5.25
C ILE A 318 6.53 0.30 -6.71
N ARG A 319 6.58 -0.87 -7.36
CA ARG A 319 6.87 -0.96 -8.80
C ARG A 319 5.88 -0.15 -9.66
N ALA A 320 4.57 -0.30 -9.44
CA ALA A 320 3.58 0.44 -10.20
C ALA A 320 3.69 1.96 -10.02
N TRP A 321 4.03 2.40 -8.80
CA TRP A 321 4.29 3.81 -8.51
C TRP A 321 5.60 4.32 -9.10
N ALA A 322 6.65 3.50 -9.14
CA ALA A 322 7.90 3.80 -9.83
C ALA A 322 7.68 3.98 -11.34
N GLU A 323 6.88 3.11 -11.96
CA GLU A 323 6.47 3.23 -13.37
C GLU A 323 5.70 4.53 -13.61
N PHE A 324 4.71 4.84 -12.76
CA PHE A 324 3.98 6.11 -12.82
C PHE A 324 4.90 7.32 -12.64
N ALA A 325 5.82 7.32 -11.66
CA ALA A 325 6.73 8.43 -11.42
C ALA A 325 7.67 8.68 -12.61
N ALA A 326 8.16 7.61 -13.24
CA ALA A 326 8.98 7.69 -14.44
C ALA A 326 8.20 8.24 -15.64
N GLU A 327 6.92 7.87 -15.80
CA GLU A 327 6.05 8.45 -16.84
C GLU A 327 5.77 9.93 -16.59
N GLU A 328 5.54 10.32 -15.32
CA GLU A 328 5.32 11.71 -14.94
C GLU A 328 6.55 12.60 -15.16
N ALA A 329 7.75 12.03 -15.04
CA ALA A 329 9.03 12.69 -15.28
C ALA A 329 9.38 12.79 -16.78
N ASP A 330 8.95 11.82 -17.59
CA ASP A 330 9.13 11.81 -19.05
C ASP A 330 8.24 12.82 -19.78
N MET A 331 7.16 13.30 -19.15
CA MET A 331 6.20 14.19 -19.81
C MET A 331 6.86 15.46 -20.34
N GLU A 332 6.87 15.59 -21.67
CA GLU A 332 7.46 16.73 -22.39
C GLU A 332 6.90 18.08 -21.89
N GLY A 333 7.79 19.05 -21.72
CA GLY A 333 7.42 20.43 -21.36
C GLY A 333 7.25 20.71 -19.87
N ARG A 334 7.43 19.73 -18.97
CA ARG A 334 7.36 19.95 -17.51
C ARG A 334 8.57 20.65 -16.89
N GLY A 335 9.64 20.88 -17.66
CA GLY A 335 10.90 21.40 -17.11
C GLY A 335 11.56 20.41 -16.14
N PRO A 336 12.67 20.79 -15.48
CA PRO A 336 13.29 19.93 -14.48
C PRO A 336 12.37 19.70 -13.28
N LEU A 337 12.47 18.50 -12.68
CA LEU A 337 11.71 18.16 -11.47
C LEU A 337 12.01 19.15 -10.34
N SER A 338 11.00 19.46 -9.54
CA SER A 338 11.22 20.24 -8.31
C SER A 338 12.10 19.44 -7.33
N PRO A 339 12.82 20.11 -6.41
CA PRO A 339 13.64 19.43 -5.41
C PRO A 339 12.85 18.46 -4.54
N GLU A 340 11.60 18.81 -4.21
CA GLU A 340 10.69 17.94 -3.45
C GLU A 340 10.31 16.69 -4.25
N ALA A 341 9.95 16.85 -5.53
CA ALA A 341 9.63 15.73 -6.40
C ALA A 341 10.84 14.82 -6.59
N ALA A 342 12.05 15.37 -6.74
CA ALA A 342 13.28 14.59 -6.83
C ALA A 342 13.52 13.74 -5.57
N ARG A 343 13.28 14.29 -4.36
CA ARG A 343 13.40 13.54 -3.09
C ARG A 343 12.35 12.44 -2.94
N ASP A 344 11.13 12.68 -3.39
CA ASP A 344 10.09 11.66 -3.38
C ASP A 344 10.41 10.53 -4.37
N LEU A 345 10.94 10.86 -5.55
CA LEU A 345 11.44 9.87 -6.51
C LEU A 345 12.64 9.10 -5.97
N GLU A 346 13.58 9.76 -5.30
CA GLU A 346 14.73 9.13 -4.64
C GLU A 346 14.27 8.11 -3.60
N THR A 347 13.26 8.46 -2.78
CA THR A 347 12.68 7.55 -1.79
C THR A 347 12.11 6.29 -2.45
N VAL A 348 11.36 6.45 -3.55
CA VAL A 348 10.78 5.31 -4.29
C VAL A 348 11.87 4.48 -4.98
N ALA A 349 12.90 5.13 -5.54
CA ALA A 349 14.02 4.46 -6.19
C ALA A 349 14.84 3.63 -5.17
N ASP A 350 15.07 4.16 -3.98
CA ASP A 350 15.78 3.44 -2.91
C ASP A 350 14.99 2.21 -2.44
N GLU A 351 13.67 2.33 -2.31
CA GLU A 351 12.80 1.20 -1.98
C GLU A 351 12.81 0.14 -3.10
N MET A 352 12.84 0.57 -4.36
CA MET A 352 13.02 -0.32 -5.52
C MET A 352 14.39 -1.00 -5.55
N LYS A 353 15.45 -0.34 -5.07
CA LYS A 353 16.78 -0.97 -4.95
C LYS A 353 16.75 -2.06 -3.88
N LEU A 354 16.10 -1.84 -2.74
CA LEU A 354 15.91 -2.87 -1.71
C LEU A 354 15.21 -4.10 -2.30
N LEU A 355 14.20 -3.91 -3.15
CA LEU A 355 13.59 -4.99 -3.93
C LEU A 355 14.62 -5.68 -4.85
N GLY A 356 15.38 -4.92 -5.63
CA GLY A 356 16.37 -5.44 -6.59
C GLY A 356 17.53 -6.22 -5.96
N TYR A 357 17.88 -5.95 -4.70
CA TYR A 357 18.86 -6.77 -3.97
C TYR A 357 18.28 -8.09 -3.43
N SER A 358 16.95 -8.17 -3.29
CA SER A 358 16.26 -9.38 -2.80
C SER A 358 15.84 -10.35 -3.92
N VAL A 359 15.77 -9.86 -5.16
CA VAL A 359 15.35 -10.63 -6.35
C VAL A 359 16.55 -10.75 -7.29
N ASP A 360 16.93 -11.97 -7.68
CA ASP A 360 18.10 -12.22 -8.54
C ASP A 360 18.07 -11.31 -9.79
N THR A 361 19.12 -10.53 -10.01
CA THR A 361 19.30 -9.61 -11.14
C THR A 361 19.08 -10.27 -12.51
N ALA A 362 19.34 -11.59 -12.63
CA ALA A 362 19.07 -12.35 -13.86
C ALA A 362 17.57 -12.55 -14.14
N SER A 363 16.73 -12.45 -13.11
CA SER A 363 15.29 -12.75 -13.16
C SER A 363 14.39 -11.52 -13.38
N THR A 364 14.87 -10.29 -13.17
CA THR A 364 14.05 -9.06 -13.33
C THR A 364 14.75 -7.87 -14.05
N PRO A 365 15.15 -8.01 -15.34
CA PRO A 365 15.81 -6.94 -16.10
C PRO A 365 15.02 -5.62 -16.17
N GLN A 366 13.69 -5.71 -16.15
CA GLN A 366 12.79 -4.56 -16.21
C GLN A 366 12.88 -3.68 -14.95
N THR A 367 13.15 -4.28 -13.78
CA THR A 367 13.31 -3.56 -12.52
C THR A 367 14.55 -2.68 -12.54
N HIS A 368 15.67 -3.20 -13.06
CA HIS A 368 16.91 -2.43 -13.22
C HIS A 368 16.75 -1.25 -14.18
N ALA A 369 16.18 -1.49 -15.36
CA ALA A 369 15.95 -0.42 -16.34
C ALA A 369 15.07 0.71 -15.77
N LEU A 370 14.07 0.35 -14.93
CA LEU A 370 13.23 1.33 -14.26
C LEU A 370 13.99 2.12 -13.18
N ILE A 371 14.85 1.46 -12.40
CA ILE A 371 15.72 2.14 -11.41
C ILE A 371 16.65 3.14 -12.13
N GLU A 372 17.35 2.69 -13.18
CA GLU A 372 18.25 3.56 -13.96
C GLU A 372 17.50 4.76 -14.56
N ARG A 373 16.28 4.55 -15.07
CA ARG A 373 15.44 5.64 -15.59
C ARG A 373 15.09 6.65 -14.50
N LEU A 374 14.68 6.20 -13.31
CA LEU A 374 14.40 7.09 -12.18
C LEU A 374 15.64 7.88 -11.74
N GLU A 375 16.78 7.21 -11.60
CA GLU A 375 18.06 7.86 -11.25
C GLU A 375 18.48 8.89 -12.29
N GLY A 376 18.26 8.62 -13.58
CA GLY A 376 18.47 9.58 -14.65
C GLY A 376 17.70 10.88 -14.43
N HIS A 377 16.40 10.80 -14.09
CA HIS A 377 15.59 11.99 -13.80
C HIS A 377 16.02 12.72 -12.52
N ILE A 378 16.39 11.98 -11.47
CA ILE A 378 16.90 12.57 -10.22
C ILE A 378 18.18 13.35 -10.49
N ASN A 379 19.12 12.76 -11.23
CA ASN A 379 20.39 13.40 -11.58
C ASN A 379 20.20 14.65 -12.44
N GLN A 380 19.29 14.61 -13.42
CA GLN A 380 18.93 15.80 -14.21
C GLN A 380 18.38 16.93 -13.33
N ALA A 381 17.52 16.60 -12.37
CA ALA A 381 17.00 17.57 -11.42
C ALA A 381 18.12 18.19 -10.56
N LEU A 382 19.02 17.37 -10.02
CA LEU A 382 20.17 17.84 -9.23
C LEU A 382 21.09 18.76 -10.04
N VAL A 383 21.46 18.36 -11.26
CA VAL A 383 22.31 19.19 -12.15
C VAL A 383 21.64 20.53 -12.44
N SER A 384 20.33 20.54 -12.72
CA SER A 384 19.58 21.78 -12.95
C SER A 384 19.54 22.72 -11.72
N MET A 385 19.67 22.20 -10.50
CA MET A 385 19.76 22.99 -9.28
C MET A 385 21.14 23.63 -9.06
N PHE A 386 22.21 23.04 -9.58
CA PHE A 386 23.59 23.53 -9.39
C PHE A 386 24.08 24.44 -10.53
N LEU A 387 23.50 24.35 -11.72
CA LEU A 387 23.80 25.23 -12.86
C LEU A 387 23.52 26.74 -12.67
N PRO A 388 22.58 27.22 -11.84
CA PRO A 388 22.34 28.66 -11.64
C PRO A 388 23.50 29.39 -10.95
N ILE A 389 24.46 28.67 -10.38
CA ILE A 389 25.56 29.26 -9.59
C ILE A 389 26.77 29.61 -10.47
N THR A 390 26.93 29.00 -11.65
CA THR A 390 28.14 29.20 -12.47
C THR A 390 28.02 30.31 -13.52
N GLU A 391 26.81 30.70 -13.94
CA GLU A 391 26.64 31.77 -14.95
C GLU A 391 26.76 33.20 -14.38
N ASN A 392 26.67 33.39 -13.06
CA ASN A 392 26.80 34.72 -12.42
C ASN A 392 28.02 34.87 -11.51
N ALA A 393 28.88 33.84 -11.38
CA ALA A 393 30.02 33.85 -10.45
C ALA A 393 31.37 34.20 -11.10
N TRP A 394 31.43 34.35 -12.41
CA TRP A 394 32.64 34.80 -13.10
C TRP A 394 32.34 36.10 -13.85
N PRO A 395 32.90 37.25 -13.44
CA PRO A 395 32.98 38.37 -14.36
C PRO A 395 33.76 37.87 -15.58
N VAL A 396 33.16 38.00 -16.76
CA VAL A 396 33.88 37.90 -18.03
C VAL A 396 34.94 38.99 -18.00
N ASP A 397 36.14 38.64 -17.57
CA ASP A 397 37.32 39.45 -17.80
C ASP A 397 37.74 39.13 -19.24
N ASP A 398 37.49 40.08 -20.13
CA ASP A 398 37.92 40.04 -21.53
C ASP A 398 39.45 39.93 -21.57
N GLY A 399 39.95 38.70 -21.62
CA GLY A 399 41.32 38.44 -22.06
C GLY A 399 42.07 37.38 -21.29
N ILE A 400 41.70 36.10 -21.42
CA ILE A 400 42.68 35.02 -21.33
C ILE A 400 42.44 34.03 -22.47
N ILE A 401 43.45 33.95 -23.34
CA ILE A 401 43.58 33.02 -24.46
C ILE A 401 43.55 31.58 -23.92
N ALA A 402 42.75 30.75 -24.56
CA ALA A 402 42.69 29.31 -24.34
C ALA A 402 44.08 28.67 -24.42
N ASP A 403 44.42 27.83 -23.45
CA ASP A 403 45.29 26.68 -23.71
C ASP A 403 44.78 25.45 -22.97
N GLY A 404 44.85 24.32 -23.66
CA GLY A 404 44.07 23.12 -23.40
C GLY A 404 44.35 22.44 -22.06
N GLY A 405 43.29 22.00 -21.41
CA GLY A 405 43.36 21.10 -20.27
C GLY A 405 42.01 20.45 -20.03
N GLU A 406 41.94 19.13 -20.30
CA GLU A 406 40.80 18.28 -19.96
C GLU A 406 40.39 18.46 -18.49
N LEU A 407 39.12 18.80 -18.28
CA LEU A 407 38.46 18.71 -16.98
C LEU A 407 37.98 17.27 -16.79
N ILE A 408 38.80 16.48 -16.08
CA ILE A 408 38.41 15.19 -15.54
C ILE A 408 37.56 15.45 -14.29
N LEU A 409 36.29 15.07 -14.31
CA LEU A 409 35.42 15.03 -13.14
C LEU A 409 35.66 13.71 -12.38
N PRO A 410 35.68 13.72 -11.02
CA PRO A 410 35.73 12.50 -10.21
C PRO A 410 34.42 11.70 -10.25
#